data_AF-A0A3P7L5V8-F1
#
_entry.id   AF-A0A3P7L5V8-F1
#
_cell.length_a   1.000
_cell.length_b   1.000
_cell.length_c   1.000
_cell.angle_alpha   90.00
_cell.angle_beta   90.00
_cell.angle_gamma   90.00
#
_symmetry.space_group_name_H-M   'P 1'
#
loop_
_entity.id
_entity.type
_entity.pdbx_description
1 polymer ?
#
loop_
_entity_poly.entity_id
_entity_poly.type
_entity_poly.pdbx_seq_one_letter_code
_entity_poly.pdbx_strand_id
1 'polypeptide(L)'
;MLHVPLSRHFIRRLLCSVNCRFAGYKSSLNNPVFPFAISLSLQQRSRPLLPFNKSEFNEQFILHDGPPYANGEIHFGHALNKILKDITVRFEKLRGKDCSFIPGWDCHGLPIELSAMGANLSLPPNQIRSAWLHCSRTETGLLVFPNKLTSAVLQDCAYTHPIRSSSGPYFLRAADFVVNKGTGFVHVAPAHGRDDFEFAKRHNLPLKNYADEEARFTEDAGQELAGLSVQSEGTSAVIKLLGEHVLSAEKMRHSFPYEWRTNKPVITRLSEQWFIDTDKLCEPAKFMRSVAERVSTEGSEFWWSEPIDKIVPKSFLDKWSLSSQEVTKGTDIFDVWFESGLSWRAVLPNDRAADVYLEGYDQFRGWFSSSLLLSVALTGRAPFKETRDSQTESAPPVVVHLKHFQLTQSAKGVYQFPI
;
A
#
# COMPACT_ATOMS: atom_id res chain seq x y z
N MET A 1 -51.75 -47.41 -85.78
CA MET A 1 -52.32 -46.65 -84.65
C MET A 1 -53.06 -47.59 -83.73
N LEU A 2 -52.61 -47.74 -82.49
CA LEU A 2 -53.43 -47.91 -81.29
C LEU A 2 -52.50 -47.73 -80.09
N HIS A 3 -52.55 -46.51 -79.55
CA HIS A 3 -51.84 -46.06 -78.36
C HIS A 3 -52.27 -46.93 -77.17
N VAL A 4 -51.35 -47.67 -76.56
CA VAL A 4 -51.56 -48.24 -75.23
C VAL A 4 -51.00 -47.25 -74.21
N PRO A 5 -51.84 -46.64 -73.35
CA PRO A 5 -51.39 -45.75 -72.31
C PRO A 5 -50.77 -46.58 -71.17
N LEU A 6 -49.48 -46.39 -70.90
CA LEU A 6 -48.87 -46.82 -69.64
C LEU A 6 -49.62 -46.10 -68.51
N SER A 7 -50.37 -46.86 -67.72
CA SER A 7 -51.18 -46.29 -66.64
C SER A 7 -50.28 -45.65 -65.58
N ARG A 8 -50.73 -44.54 -64.99
CA ARG A 8 -50.09 -43.89 -63.81
C ARG A 8 -49.83 -44.87 -62.65
N HIS A 9 -50.49 -46.03 -62.65
CA HIS A 9 -50.32 -47.09 -61.68
C HIS A 9 -48.99 -47.85 -61.83
N PHE A 10 -48.47 -47.98 -63.05
CA PHE A 10 -47.21 -48.68 -63.32
C PHE A 10 -45.99 -47.84 -62.89
N ILE A 11 -46.03 -46.52 -63.14
CA ILE A 11 -45.03 -45.56 -62.64
C ILE A 11 -45.06 -45.48 -61.11
N ARG A 12 -46.25 -45.52 -60.49
CA ARG A 12 -46.38 -45.57 -59.01
C ARG A 12 -45.80 -46.84 -58.41
N ARG A 13 -45.88 -48.00 -59.08
CA ARG A 13 -45.26 -49.24 -58.58
C ARG A 13 -43.73 -49.24 -58.68
N LEU A 14 -43.17 -48.66 -59.74
CA LEU A 14 -41.71 -48.50 -59.86
C LEU A 14 -41.15 -47.51 -58.81
N LEU A 15 -41.87 -46.42 -58.53
CA LEU A 15 -41.51 -45.47 -57.47
C LEU A 15 -41.74 -46.07 -56.06
N CYS A 16 -42.66 -47.02 -55.90
CA CYS A 16 -42.85 -47.74 -54.64
C CYS A 16 -41.72 -48.76 -54.35
N SER A 17 -41.08 -49.35 -55.37
CA SER A 17 -39.96 -50.26 -55.13
C SER A 17 -38.62 -49.55 -54.93
N VAL A 18 -38.51 -48.26 -55.27
CA VAL A 18 -37.34 -47.42 -54.94
C VAL A 18 -37.49 -46.77 -53.55
N ASN A 19 -38.68 -46.84 -52.95
CA ASN A 19 -38.91 -46.51 -51.54
C ASN A 19 -38.57 -47.66 -50.57
N CYS A 20 -37.68 -48.57 -50.97
CA CYS A 20 -36.87 -49.30 -50.01
C CYS A 20 -36.03 -48.28 -49.25
N ARG A 21 -36.52 -47.94 -48.06
CA ARG A 21 -35.89 -47.11 -47.03
C ARG A 21 -34.36 -47.22 -47.09
N PHE A 22 -33.69 -46.21 -47.61
CA PHE A 22 -32.41 -45.81 -47.04
C PHE A 22 -32.75 -45.31 -45.62
N ALA A 23 -32.83 -46.23 -44.66
CA ALA A 23 -32.67 -45.85 -43.27
C ALA A 23 -31.31 -45.15 -43.21
N GLY A 24 -31.31 -43.83 -43.12
CA GLY A 24 -30.07 -43.07 -43.20
C GLY A 24 -29.07 -43.60 -42.18
N TYR A 25 -27.81 -43.81 -42.58
CA TYR A 25 -26.72 -44.35 -41.76
C TYR A 25 -26.51 -43.58 -40.43
N LYS A 26 -27.08 -42.37 -40.33
CA LYS A 26 -27.21 -41.60 -39.09
C LYS A 26 -27.82 -42.39 -37.92
N SER A 27 -28.72 -43.33 -38.19
CA SER A 27 -29.38 -44.16 -37.16
C SER A 27 -28.53 -45.34 -36.68
N SER A 28 -27.53 -45.77 -37.45
CA SER A 28 -26.53 -46.78 -37.06
C SER A 28 -25.27 -46.18 -36.42
N LEU A 29 -25.14 -44.86 -36.44
CA LEU A 29 -24.05 -44.13 -35.80
C LEU A 29 -24.41 -43.83 -34.34
N ASN A 30 -23.51 -44.18 -33.40
CA ASN A 30 -23.62 -43.80 -31.99
C ASN A 30 -23.23 -42.33 -31.81
N ASN A 31 -24.04 -41.43 -32.36
CA ASN A 31 -23.80 -40.00 -32.30
C ASN A 31 -23.84 -39.51 -30.85
N PRO A 32 -22.94 -38.58 -30.45
CA PRO A 32 -22.94 -38.06 -29.10
C PRO A 32 -24.25 -37.31 -28.83
N VAL A 33 -24.97 -37.73 -27.79
CA VAL A 33 -26.16 -37.05 -27.28
C VAL A 33 -25.76 -36.35 -25.98
N PHE A 34 -25.69 -35.02 -26.03
CA PHE A 34 -25.37 -34.22 -24.85
C PHE A 34 -26.67 -33.76 -24.19
N PRO A 35 -26.89 -34.03 -22.88
CA PRO A 35 -28.04 -33.51 -22.14
C PRO A 35 -27.89 -32.03 -21.77
N PHE A 36 -26.98 -31.31 -22.43
CA PHE A 36 -26.67 -29.91 -22.14
C PHE A 36 -26.55 -29.11 -23.44
N ALA A 37 -26.90 -27.83 -23.35
CA ALA A 37 -26.72 -26.89 -24.45
C ALA A 37 -25.24 -26.55 -24.64
N ILE A 38 -24.78 -26.53 -25.89
CA ILE A 38 -23.42 -26.12 -26.27
C ILE A 38 -23.26 -24.59 -26.18
N SER A 39 -24.37 -23.85 -26.23
CA SER A 39 -24.38 -22.40 -26.00
C SER A 39 -24.31 -22.09 -24.50
N LEU A 40 -23.26 -21.38 -24.09
CA LEU A 40 -23.14 -20.77 -22.76
C LEU A 40 -24.05 -19.53 -22.69
N SER A 41 -25.33 -19.70 -22.38
CA SER A 41 -26.05 -18.62 -21.71
C SER A 41 -25.63 -18.66 -20.24
N LEU A 42 -25.05 -17.56 -19.75
CA LEU A 42 -24.81 -17.33 -18.31
C LEU A 42 -26.14 -17.10 -17.57
N GLN A 43 -27.16 -17.92 -17.85
CA GLN A 43 -28.27 -18.05 -16.91
C GLN A 43 -27.68 -18.68 -15.66
N GLN A 44 -27.76 -17.93 -14.56
CA GLN A 44 -27.36 -18.34 -13.21
C GLN A 44 -27.96 -19.72 -12.89
N ARG A 45 -27.25 -20.78 -13.25
CA ARG A 45 -27.45 -22.08 -12.66
C ARG A 45 -26.76 -21.98 -11.30
N SER A 46 -27.49 -21.48 -10.31
CA SER A 46 -27.19 -21.68 -8.90
C SER A 46 -27.26 -23.18 -8.62
N ARG A 47 -26.22 -23.91 -9.02
CA ARG A 47 -26.06 -25.27 -8.55
C ARG A 47 -25.86 -25.17 -7.04
N PRO A 48 -26.64 -25.89 -6.22
CA PRO A 48 -26.35 -25.98 -4.81
C PRO A 48 -24.92 -26.52 -4.67
N LEU A 49 -24.10 -25.85 -3.85
CA LEU A 49 -22.79 -26.36 -3.48
C LEU A 49 -23.03 -27.75 -2.87
N LEU A 50 -22.56 -28.80 -3.54
CA LEU A 50 -22.63 -30.13 -2.98
C LEU A 50 -21.84 -30.11 -1.66
N PRO A 51 -22.43 -30.58 -0.54
CA PRO A 51 -21.72 -30.60 0.72
C PRO A 51 -20.53 -31.55 0.59
N PHE A 52 -19.32 -31.00 0.70
CA PHE A 52 -18.10 -31.79 0.81
C PHE A 52 -18.08 -32.44 2.20
N ASN A 53 -17.91 -33.75 2.24
CA ASN A 53 -17.81 -34.48 3.50
C ASN A 53 -16.44 -34.18 4.15
N LYS A 54 -16.43 -33.55 5.34
CA LYS A 54 -15.20 -33.17 6.04
C LYS A 54 -14.33 -34.35 6.47
N SER A 55 -14.88 -35.57 6.52
CA SER A 55 -14.18 -36.77 7.00
C SER A 55 -13.15 -37.35 6.03
N GLU A 56 -12.96 -36.78 4.83
CA GLU A 56 -12.07 -37.31 3.78
C GLU A 56 -10.76 -36.51 3.60
N PHE A 57 -10.55 -35.44 4.37
CA PHE A 57 -9.38 -34.59 4.20
C PHE A 57 -8.20 -35.06 5.05
N ASN A 58 -7.04 -35.25 4.40
CA ASN A 58 -5.83 -35.78 5.04
C ASN A 58 -4.87 -34.69 5.54
N GLU A 59 -4.98 -33.47 5.02
CA GLU A 59 -4.07 -32.35 5.31
C GLU A 59 -4.85 -31.02 5.30
N GLN A 60 -4.55 -30.10 6.21
CA GLN A 60 -5.14 -28.75 6.21
C GLN A 60 -4.28 -27.80 5.35
N PHE A 61 -4.93 -26.96 4.55
CA PHE A 61 -4.31 -25.90 3.74
C PHE A 61 -4.90 -24.54 4.15
N ILE A 62 -4.07 -23.54 4.43
CA ILE A 62 -4.53 -22.21 4.86
C ILE A 62 -4.05 -21.14 3.87
N LEU A 63 -4.99 -20.49 3.19
CA LEU A 63 -4.73 -19.26 2.45
C LEU A 63 -5.15 -18.08 3.33
N HIS A 64 -4.19 -17.26 3.75
CA HIS A 64 -4.47 -16.05 4.51
C HIS A 64 -4.78 -14.90 3.57
N ASP A 65 -5.92 -14.26 3.80
CA ASP A 65 -6.41 -13.16 2.98
C ASP A 65 -5.86 -11.84 3.51
N GLY A 66 -5.15 -11.08 2.68
CA GLY A 66 -4.85 -9.69 2.97
C GLY A 66 -6.15 -8.90 3.02
N PRO A 67 -6.45 -8.20 4.13
CA PRO A 67 -7.71 -7.52 4.30
C PRO A 67 -7.79 -6.31 3.34
N PRO A 68 -8.73 -6.27 2.38
CA PRO A 68 -8.97 -5.06 1.61
C PRO A 68 -9.49 -3.93 2.51
N TYR A 69 -9.16 -2.69 2.16
CA TYR A 69 -9.75 -1.52 2.81
C TYR A 69 -11.27 -1.51 2.64
N ALA A 70 -11.99 -1.25 3.73
CA ALA A 70 -13.44 -1.10 3.74
C ALA A 70 -13.87 0.28 3.20
N ASN A 71 -13.29 0.72 2.08
CA ASN A 71 -13.59 2.01 1.48
C ASN A 71 -13.84 1.90 -0.05
N GLY A 72 -14.93 2.51 -0.51
CA GLY A 72 -15.25 2.60 -1.94
C GLY A 72 -15.78 1.31 -2.58
N GLU A 73 -15.97 1.37 -3.91
CA GLU A 73 -16.50 0.26 -4.70
C GLU A 73 -15.42 -0.76 -5.11
N ILE A 74 -15.83 -2.01 -5.26
CA ILE A 74 -14.97 -3.10 -5.71
C ILE A 74 -14.60 -2.89 -7.18
N HIS A 75 -13.33 -2.59 -7.46
CA HIS A 75 -12.78 -2.55 -8.81
C HIS A 75 -12.17 -3.88 -9.29
N PHE A 76 -11.79 -3.96 -10.57
CA PHE A 76 -11.26 -5.17 -11.21
C PHE A 76 -10.02 -5.76 -10.53
N GLY A 77 -9.16 -4.93 -9.94
CA GLY A 77 -8.04 -5.40 -9.11
C GLY A 77 -8.47 -6.32 -7.95
N HIS A 78 -9.53 -5.96 -7.23
CA HIS A 78 -10.11 -6.82 -6.18
C HIS A 78 -10.68 -8.11 -6.76
N ALA A 79 -11.38 -8.03 -7.90
CA ALA A 79 -11.94 -9.20 -8.57
C ALA A 79 -10.84 -10.19 -8.99
N LEU A 80 -9.79 -9.71 -9.64
CA LEU A 80 -8.64 -10.53 -10.04
C LEU A 80 -8.01 -11.23 -8.82
N ASN A 81 -7.74 -10.47 -7.77
CA ASN A 81 -7.16 -10.97 -6.53
C ASN A 81 -8.02 -12.09 -5.90
N LYS A 82 -9.33 -11.84 -5.73
CA LYS A 82 -10.25 -12.82 -5.12
C LYS A 82 -10.49 -14.05 -5.99
N ILE A 83 -10.55 -13.89 -7.32
CA ILE A 83 -10.68 -15.01 -8.25
C ILE A 83 -9.47 -15.94 -8.15
N LEU A 84 -8.26 -15.40 -8.06
CA LEU A 84 -7.04 -16.21 -7.94
C LEU A 84 -6.97 -16.97 -6.62
N LYS A 85 -7.39 -16.34 -5.51
CA LYS A 85 -7.53 -17.01 -4.21
C LYS A 85 -8.53 -18.15 -4.28
N ASP A 86 -9.69 -17.90 -4.88
CA ASP A 86 -10.74 -18.92 -5.06
C ASP A 86 -10.26 -20.09 -5.93
N ILE A 87 -9.57 -19.83 -7.04
CA ILE A 87 -8.94 -20.87 -7.88
C ILE A 87 -7.96 -21.72 -7.05
N THR A 88 -7.09 -21.06 -6.28
CA THR A 88 -6.07 -21.73 -5.46
C THR A 88 -6.71 -22.63 -4.39
N VAL A 89 -7.68 -22.11 -3.65
CA VAL A 89 -8.41 -22.84 -2.61
C VAL A 89 -9.18 -24.02 -3.20
N ARG A 90 -9.86 -23.83 -4.34
CA ARG A 90 -10.58 -24.91 -5.03
C ARG A 90 -9.64 -25.98 -5.53
N PHE A 91 -8.50 -25.60 -6.09
CA PHE A 91 -7.49 -26.53 -6.59
C PHE A 91 -6.96 -27.41 -5.45
N GLU A 92 -6.57 -26.83 -4.31
CA GLU A 92 -6.07 -27.60 -3.17
C GLU A 92 -7.18 -28.44 -2.52
N LYS A 93 -8.43 -27.97 -2.52
CA LYS A 93 -9.58 -28.76 -2.07
C LYS A 93 -9.83 -29.99 -2.95
N LEU A 94 -9.67 -29.85 -4.28
CA LEU A 94 -9.76 -30.97 -5.23
C LEU A 94 -8.62 -31.98 -5.06
N ARG A 95 -7.48 -31.57 -4.47
CA ARG A 95 -6.37 -32.45 -4.10
C ARG A 95 -6.57 -33.17 -2.76
N GLY A 96 -7.74 -33.03 -2.13
CA GLY A 96 -8.08 -33.69 -0.88
C GLY A 96 -7.57 -32.98 0.37
N LYS A 97 -7.35 -31.65 0.31
CA LYS A 97 -7.00 -30.84 1.49
C LYS A 97 -8.20 -30.11 2.09
N ASP A 98 -8.23 -30.02 3.42
CA ASP A 98 -9.18 -29.16 4.14
C ASP A 98 -8.69 -27.72 4.09
N CYS A 99 -9.30 -26.93 3.20
CA CYS A 99 -8.86 -25.57 2.93
C CYS A 99 -9.58 -24.55 3.82
N SER A 100 -8.81 -23.79 4.60
CA SER A 100 -9.26 -22.61 5.33
C SER A 100 -8.99 -21.34 4.51
N PHE A 101 -10.04 -20.57 4.26
CA PHE A 101 -9.98 -19.26 3.63
C PHE A 101 -10.90 -18.32 4.40
N ILE A 102 -10.30 -17.40 5.16
CA ILE A 102 -11.03 -16.46 6.03
C ILE A 102 -10.82 -15.06 5.46
N PRO A 103 -11.84 -14.44 4.85
CA PRO A 103 -11.72 -13.09 4.34
C PRO A 103 -11.66 -12.08 5.49
N GLY A 104 -10.84 -11.02 5.30
CA GLY A 104 -10.72 -9.92 6.24
C GLY A 104 -11.21 -8.59 5.67
N TRP A 105 -11.24 -7.56 6.52
CA TRP A 105 -11.46 -6.16 6.13
C TRP A 105 -10.57 -5.26 6.97
N ASP A 106 -9.99 -4.25 6.34
CA ASP A 106 -9.22 -3.21 7.01
C ASP A 106 -10.10 -1.99 7.17
N CYS A 107 -10.43 -1.67 8.42
CA CYS A 107 -11.50 -0.75 8.79
C CYS A 107 -10.99 0.55 9.43
N HIS A 108 -9.67 0.74 9.54
CA HIS A 108 -9.07 1.89 10.21
C HIS A 108 -8.20 2.75 9.29
N GLY A 109 -7.79 3.89 9.84
CA GLY A 109 -6.85 4.83 9.24
C GLY A 109 -7.48 5.90 8.35
N LEU A 110 -6.60 6.80 7.90
CA LEU A 110 -6.91 7.96 7.06
C LEU A 110 -7.85 7.69 5.87
N PRO A 111 -7.78 6.55 5.15
CA PRO A 111 -8.65 6.26 4.02
C PRO A 111 -10.15 6.28 4.35
N ILE A 112 -10.49 5.74 5.52
CA ILE A 112 -11.88 5.60 5.98
C ILE A 112 -12.32 6.90 6.64
N GLU A 113 -11.43 7.56 7.37
CA GLU A 113 -11.67 8.90 7.93
C GLU A 113 -12.02 9.90 6.82
N LEU A 114 -11.22 9.96 5.74
CA LEU A 114 -11.49 10.85 4.60
C LEU A 114 -12.81 10.50 3.89
N SER A 115 -13.14 9.21 3.78
CA SER A 115 -14.40 8.78 3.18
C SER A 115 -15.61 9.09 4.07
N ALA A 116 -15.46 8.95 5.39
CA ALA A 116 -16.51 9.20 6.38
C ALA A 116 -16.78 10.69 6.59
N MET A 117 -15.73 11.53 6.51
CA MET A 117 -15.86 13.00 6.55
C MET A 117 -16.65 13.55 5.36
N GLY A 118 -16.83 12.77 4.29
CA GLY A 118 -17.59 13.16 3.11
C GLY A 118 -16.98 14.36 2.38
N ALA A 119 -17.45 14.62 1.17
CA ALA A 119 -17.03 15.78 0.37
C ALA A 119 -17.56 17.12 0.92
N ASN A 120 -17.38 17.42 2.22
CA ASN A 120 -17.80 18.64 2.89
C ASN A 120 -16.63 19.35 3.60
N LEU A 121 -15.65 19.76 2.80
CA LEU A 121 -14.99 21.04 3.03
C LEU A 121 -15.76 22.08 2.22
N SER A 122 -16.53 22.92 2.91
CA SER A 122 -17.19 24.10 2.37
C SER A 122 -16.19 24.99 1.59
N LEU A 123 -16.57 25.28 0.34
CA LEU A 123 -15.89 26.04 -0.73
C LEU A 123 -15.63 27.54 -0.37
N PRO A 124 -14.80 28.33 -1.12
CA PRO A 124 -14.51 28.15 -2.56
C PRO A 124 -13.06 28.39 -3.05
N PRO A 125 -12.57 27.55 -3.98
CA PRO A 125 -11.44 27.86 -4.86
C PRO A 125 -11.95 28.35 -6.23
N ASN A 126 -12.36 29.60 -6.28
CA ASN A 126 -12.51 30.36 -7.52
C ASN A 126 -11.16 31.01 -7.84
N GLN A 127 -10.31 30.24 -8.54
CA GLN A 127 -9.59 30.64 -9.77
C GLN A 127 -8.48 29.61 -10.07
N ILE A 128 -8.83 28.57 -10.82
CA ILE A 128 -7.87 27.76 -11.57
C ILE A 128 -7.80 28.34 -12.98
N ARG A 129 -6.64 28.86 -13.39
CA ARG A 129 -6.36 29.21 -14.79
C ARG A 129 -4.95 28.78 -15.18
N SER A 130 -4.91 27.62 -15.84
CA SER A 130 -4.09 27.25 -17.02
C SER A 130 -2.69 27.88 -17.19
N ALA A 131 -1.66 27.03 -17.34
CA ALA A 131 -1.07 26.67 -18.64
C ALA A 131 0.26 25.91 -18.45
N TRP A 132 0.44 24.87 -19.26
CA TRP A 132 1.67 24.07 -19.41
C TRP A 132 2.21 24.30 -20.83
N LEU A 133 3.51 23.98 -21.04
CA LEU A 133 4.31 23.94 -22.29
C LEU A 133 5.07 25.27 -22.59
N HIS A 134 6.38 25.35 -22.94
CA HIS A 134 7.29 24.42 -23.64
C HIS A 134 8.80 24.73 -23.37
N CYS A 135 9.66 23.81 -23.84
CA CYS A 135 11.12 23.66 -23.81
C CYS A 135 12.06 24.89 -23.91
N SER A 136 13.27 24.79 -23.32
CA SER A 136 14.57 24.69 -24.04
C SER A 136 15.79 24.63 -23.11
N ARG A 137 16.87 24.02 -23.60
CA ARG A 137 18.20 23.80 -22.97
C ARG A 137 19.08 25.05 -23.10
N THR A 138 20.00 25.27 -22.14
CA THR A 138 21.48 25.54 -22.26
C THR A 138 21.97 26.09 -20.91
N GLU A 139 22.92 25.46 -20.23
CA GLU A 139 24.38 25.61 -20.25
C GLU A 139 24.87 26.07 -18.86
N THR A 140 25.59 25.17 -18.21
CA THR A 140 26.21 25.34 -16.90
C THR A 140 27.40 26.29 -16.99
N GLY A 141 27.28 27.47 -16.38
CA GLY A 141 28.42 28.33 -16.07
C GLY A 141 29.13 27.83 -14.81
N LEU A 142 30.28 27.17 -15.00
CA LEU A 142 31.16 26.73 -13.92
C LEU A 142 31.95 27.94 -13.39
N LEU A 143 31.80 28.28 -12.10
CA LEU A 143 32.73 29.18 -11.43
C LEU A 143 34.05 28.43 -11.21
N VAL A 144 35.07 28.79 -11.99
CA VAL A 144 36.44 28.29 -11.83
C VAL A 144 37.12 29.09 -10.72
N PHE A 145 37.32 28.47 -9.56
CA PHE A 145 38.30 28.98 -8.59
C PHE A 145 39.71 28.74 -9.13
N PRO A 146 40.59 29.75 -9.17
CA PRO A 146 41.91 29.64 -9.78
C PRO A 146 42.86 28.67 -9.04
N ASN A 147 42.50 28.19 -7.84
CA ASN A 147 43.21 27.15 -7.11
C ASN A 147 42.19 26.12 -6.58
N LYS A 148 42.42 24.81 -6.80
CA LYS A 148 41.61 23.74 -6.20
C LYS A 148 41.75 23.79 -4.68
N LEU A 149 40.81 24.42 -4.00
CA LEU A 149 40.67 24.30 -2.54
C LEU A 149 40.12 22.90 -2.25
N THR A 150 40.89 22.11 -1.51
CA THR A 150 40.42 20.80 -1.02
C THR A 150 39.45 20.99 0.14
N SER A 151 38.48 20.10 0.31
CA SER A 151 37.52 20.11 1.44
C SER A 151 38.20 20.23 2.81
N ALA A 152 39.41 19.67 2.96
CA ALA A 152 40.23 19.78 4.18
C ALA A 152 40.61 21.22 4.56
N VAL A 153 40.70 22.14 3.60
CA VAL A 153 41.05 23.56 3.85
C VAL A 153 39.83 24.36 4.27
N LEU A 154 38.64 23.92 3.87
CA LEU A 154 37.37 24.60 4.15
C LEU A 154 36.68 24.06 5.41
N GLN A 155 37.19 22.97 5.98
CA GLN A 155 36.66 22.41 7.21
C GLN A 155 36.85 23.41 8.37
N ASP A 156 35.79 23.60 9.15
CA ASP A 156 35.71 24.52 10.29
C ASP A 156 35.91 26.00 9.92
N CYS A 157 35.88 26.36 8.64
CA CYS A 157 35.74 27.75 8.23
C CYS A 157 34.39 28.31 8.66
N ALA A 158 34.42 29.53 9.22
CA ALA A 158 33.22 30.25 9.61
C ALA A 158 32.61 31.00 8.42
N TYR A 159 31.28 31.06 8.36
CA TYR A 159 30.52 31.89 7.44
C TYR A 159 29.36 32.61 8.15
N THR A 160 28.92 33.71 7.56
CA THR A 160 27.79 34.50 8.05
C THR A 160 26.53 34.11 7.28
N HIS A 161 25.43 33.84 8.00
CA HIS A 161 24.17 33.51 7.35
C HIS A 161 23.56 34.76 6.68
N PRO A 162 23.16 34.71 5.39
CA PRO A 162 22.67 35.88 4.64
C PRO A 162 21.51 36.62 5.30
N ILE A 163 20.56 35.88 5.89
CA ILE A 163 19.36 36.44 6.55
C ILE A 163 19.58 36.64 8.07
N ARG A 164 20.51 35.89 8.68
CA ARG A 164 20.66 35.75 10.14
C ARG A 164 22.07 36.10 10.59
N SER A 165 22.58 37.20 10.06
CA SER A 165 23.94 37.67 10.31
C SER A 165 24.23 37.96 11.79
N SER A 166 23.19 38.24 12.58
CA SER A 166 23.28 38.49 14.02
C SER A 166 23.34 37.22 14.89
N SER A 167 23.10 36.03 14.33
CA SER A 167 23.07 34.75 15.09
C SER A 167 24.45 34.14 15.36
N GLY A 168 25.53 34.82 14.98
CA GLY A 168 26.91 34.36 15.15
C GLY A 168 27.45 33.56 13.95
N PRO A 169 28.71 33.09 14.03
CA PRO A 169 29.36 32.36 12.95
C PRO A 169 28.79 30.95 12.81
N TYR A 170 28.48 30.56 11.57
CA TYR A 170 28.17 29.20 11.18
C TYR A 170 29.43 28.51 10.68
N PHE A 171 29.55 27.20 10.81
CA PHE A 171 30.79 26.48 10.47
C PHE A 171 30.55 25.46 9.36
N LEU A 172 31.47 25.44 8.38
CA LEU A 172 31.52 24.39 7.37
C LEU A 172 32.05 23.09 7.98
N ARG A 173 31.41 21.98 7.61
CA ARG A 173 31.74 20.65 8.13
C ARG A 173 31.73 19.65 6.99
N ALA A 174 32.64 18.69 7.04
CA ALA A 174 32.69 17.61 6.07
C ALA A 174 31.48 16.68 6.28
N ALA A 175 30.81 16.34 5.17
CA ALA A 175 29.67 15.43 5.14
C ALA A 175 29.91 14.34 4.09
N ASP A 176 29.58 13.11 4.44
CA ASP A 176 29.79 11.89 3.65
C ASP A 176 28.68 11.63 2.61
N PHE A 177 27.52 12.29 2.76
CA PHE A 177 26.37 12.18 1.87
C PHE A 177 26.36 13.20 0.72
N VAL A 178 27.36 14.10 0.65
CA VAL A 178 27.45 15.10 -0.44
C VAL A 178 28.01 14.44 -1.70
N VAL A 179 27.13 14.23 -2.67
CA VAL A 179 27.46 13.62 -3.97
C VAL A 179 27.88 14.66 -5.02
N ASN A 180 28.40 14.21 -6.16
CA ASN A 180 28.85 15.05 -7.30
C ASN A 180 27.72 15.79 -8.06
N LYS A 181 26.64 16.22 -7.39
CA LYS A 181 25.57 17.03 -7.95
C LYS A 181 25.41 18.32 -7.15
N GLY A 182 25.10 19.42 -7.84
CA GLY A 182 25.03 20.75 -7.23
C GLY A 182 26.41 21.39 -7.07
N THR A 183 26.60 22.19 -6.02
CA THR A 183 27.82 22.99 -5.79
C THR A 183 28.89 22.25 -4.96
N GLY A 184 28.58 21.07 -4.43
CA GLY A 184 29.40 20.40 -3.42
C GLY A 184 29.25 20.98 -2.02
N PHE A 185 28.40 21.98 -1.82
CA PHE A 185 27.96 22.47 -0.52
C PHE A 185 26.47 22.17 -0.33
N VAL A 186 26.12 21.58 0.81
CA VAL A 186 24.74 21.26 1.16
C VAL A 186 24.34 22.05 2.40
N HIS A 187 23.24 22.80 2.29
CA HIS A 187 22.61 23.42 3.45
C HIS A 187 21.98 22.32 4.32
N VAL A 188 22.30 22.33 5.61
CA VAL A 188 21.75 21.37 6.58
C VAL A 188 20.54 22.00 7.27
N ALA A 189 19.38 21.37 7.12
CA ALA A 189 18.15 21.71 7.82
C ALA A 189 17.73 20.52 8.72
N PRO A 190 18.21 20.45 9.97
CA PRO A 190 18.13 19.24 10.80
C PRO A 190 16.72 18.68 11.00
N ALA A 191 15.70 19.54 10.97
CA ALA A 191 14.31 19.15 11.19
C ALA A 191 13.56 18.80 9.90
N HIS A 192 14.20 18.92 8.73
CA HIS A 192 13.54 18.85 7.42
C HIS A 192 14.20 17.86 6.44
N GLY A 193 15.14 17.04 6.90
CA GLY A 193 15.78 16.00 6.12
C GLY A 193 16.37 14.89 6.99
N ARG A 194 16.34 13.63 6.51
CA ARG A 194 16.86 12.49 7.28
C ARG A 194 18.37 12.54 7.45
N ASP A 195 19.11 12.80 6.35
CA ASP A 195 20.56 12.90 6.39
C ASP A 195 21.00 14.11 7.22
N ASP A 196 20.28 15.23 7.09
CA ASP A 196 20.49 16.44 7.88
C ASP A 196 20.28 16.21 9.37
N PHE A 197 19.25 15.44 9.75
CA PHE A 197 18.97 15.08 11.13
C PHE A 197 20.08 14.24 11.74
N GLU A 198 20.53 13.19 11.03
CA GLU A 198 21.61 12.33 11.50
C GLU A 198 22.94 13.09 11.59
N PHE A 199 23.21 13.95 10.61
CA PHE A 199 24.36 14.84 10.62
C PHE A 199 24.33 15.81 11.83
N ALA A 200 23.19 16.45 12.06
CA ALA A 200 22.98 17.34 13.19
C ALA A 200 23.18 16.63 14.52
N LYS A 201 22.68 15.39 14.65
CA LYS A 201 22.84 14.58 15.86
C LYS A 201 24.31 14.23 16.11
N ARG A 202 25.07 13.82 15.09
CA ARG A 202 26.52 13.53 15.22
C ARG A 202 27.34 14.75 15.63
N HIS A 203 26.90 15.94 15.23
CA HIS A 203 27.60 17.21 15.49
C HIS A 203 26.96 18.07 16.58
N ASN A 204 25.98 17.53 17.34
CA ASN A 204 25.23 18.24 18.39
C ASN A 204 24.69 19.61 17.94
N LEU A 205 24.15 19.68 16.72
CA LEU A 205 23.52 20.89 16.19
C LEU A 205 22.10 21.04 16.76
N PRO A 206 21.61 22.28 16.94
CA PRO A 206 20.26 22.50 17.43
C PRO A 206 19.21 21.97 16.46
N LEU A 207 18.27 21.20 17.00
CA LEU A 207 17.12 20.68 16.28
C LEU A 207 15.96 21.66 16.45
N LYS A 208 15.65 22.44 15.41
CA LYS A 208 14.58 23.43 15.44
C LYS A 208 13.66 23.28 14.25
N ASN A 209 12.36 23.17 14.51
CA ASN A 209 11.34 23.20 13.47
C ASN A 209 11.06 24.66 13.09
N TYR A 210 11.14 24.97 11.79
CA TYR A 210 10.72 26.27 11.27
C TYR A 210 9.36 26.23 10.58
N ALA A 211 8.78 25.04 10.43
CA ALA A 211 7.45 24.82 9.88
C ALA A 211 6.54 24.12 10.90
N ASP A 212 5.27 24.53 10.94
CA ASP A 212 4.22 23.91 11.75
C ASP A 212 3.53 22.74 11.04
N GLU A 213 2.46 22.22 11.64
CA GLU A 213 1.70 21.06 11.16
C GLU A 213 0.86 21.38 9.92
N GLU A 214 0.52 22.65 9.74
CA GLU A 214 -0.21 23.19 8.59
C GLU A 214 0.71 23.58 7.43
N ALA A 215 2.01 23.25 7.51
CA ALA A 215 3.03 23.59 6.53
C ALA A 215 3.21 25.11 6.33
N ARG A 216 3.11 25.88 7.42
CA ARG A 216 3.40 27.31 7.49
C ARG A 216 4.64 27.56 8.32
N PHE A 217 5.31 28.68 8.05
CA PHE A 217 6.47 29.07 8.84
C PHE A 217 6.07 29.48 10.26
N THR A 218 6.79 28.95 11.25
CA THR A 218 6.67 29.34 12.67
C THR A 218 7.22 30.75 12.91
N GLU A 219 6.91 31.36 14.07
CA GLU A 219 7.48 32.65 14.48
C GLU A 219 9.02 32.63 14.53
N ASP A 220 9.58 31.47 14.86
CA ASP A 220 11.02 31.22 14.90
C ASP A 220 11.71 31.34 13.53
N ALA A 221 10.96 31.26 12.43
CA ALA A 221 11.49 31.51 11.09
C ALA A 221 11.86 32.99 10.90
N GLY A 222 11.22 33.89 11.66
CA GLY A 222 11.32 35.34 11.55
C GLY A 222 9.95 35.96 11.25
N GLN A 223 9.71 37.18 11.73
CA GLN A 223 8.42 37.87 11.60
C GLN A 223 7.97 38.05 10.14
N GLU A 224 8.92 38.17 9.20
CA GLU A 224 8.64 38.34 7.77
C GLU A 224 8.15 37.05 7.09
N LEU A 225 8.38 35.89 7.73
CA LEU A 225 8.01 34.58 7.21
C LEU A 225 6.85 33.94 7.98
N ALA A 226 6.69 34.27 9.26
CA ALA A 226 5.71 33.67 10.15
C ALA A 226 4.29 33.63 9.53
N GLY A 227 3.65 32.46 9.56
CA GLY A 227 2.31 32.21 9.03
C GLY A 227 2.22 32.01 7.50
N LEU A 228 3.28 32.31 6.75
CA LEU A 228 3.30 32.07 5.30
C LEU A 228 3.43 30.58 5.00
N SER A 229 2.74 30.12 3.95
CA SER A 229 2.87 28.73 3.49
C SER A 229 4.28 28.47 2.96
N VAL A 230 4.91 27.40 3.45
CA VAL A 230 6.30 27.05 3.12
C VAL A 230 6.48 26.82 1.61
N GLN A 231 5.48 26.23 0.96
CA GLN A 231 5.57 25.82 -0.45
C GLN A 231 5.14 26.90 -1.46
N SER A 232 4.52 28.00 -1.01
CA SER A 232 4.03 29.06 -1.90
C SER A 232 4.61 30.43 -1.53
N GLU A 233 3.87 31.22 -0.73
CA GLU A 233 4.23 32.61 -0.44
C GLU A 233 5.56 32.71 0.31
N GLY A 234 5.81 31.76 1.22
CA GLY A 234 7.02 31.72 2.02
C GLY A 234 8.29 31.49 1.20
N THR A 235 8.25 30.60 0.18
CA THR A 235 9.40 30.43 -0.73
C THR A 235 9.72 31.73 -1.48
N SER A 236 8.68 32.43 -1.95
CA SER A 236 8.87 33.73 -2.64
C SER A 236 9.42 34.80 -1.70
N ALA A 237 8.96 34.82 -0.45
CA ALA A 237 9.45 35.73 0.57
C ALA A 237 10.92 35.46 0.91
N VAL A 238 11.33 34.21 1.09
CA VAL A 238 12.74 33.84 1.35
C VAL A 238 13.66 34.31 0.22
N ILE A 239 13.28 34.10 -1.04
CA ILE A 239 14.09 34.56 -2.20
C ILE A 239 14.23 36.09 -2.16
N LYS A 240 13.16 36.82 -1.83
CA LYS A 240 13.19 38.28 -1.69
C LYS A 240 14.12 38.72 -0.54
N LEU A 241 14.10 38.02 0.59
CA LEU A 241 14.99 38.31 1.73
C LEU A 241 16.46 38.05 1.42
N LEU A 242 16.76 37.03 0.62
CA LEU A 242 18.14 36.76 0.18
C LEU A 242 18.67 37.86 -0.75
N GLY A 243 17.81 38.48 -1.56
CA GLY A 243 18.15 39.67 -2.36
C GLY A 243 19.41 39.48 -3.21
N GLU A 244 20.40 40.36 -3.01
CA GLU A 244 21.67 40.36 -3.76
C GLU A 244 22.57 39.15 -3.44
N HIS A 245 22.28 38.38 -2.39
CA HIS A 245 23.00 37.15 -2.07
C HIS A 245 22.61 35.96 -2.97
N VAL A 246 21.54 36.07 -3.78
CA VAL A 246 21.13 35.03 -4.71
C VAL A 246 22.00 35.06 -5.97
N LEU A 247 22.84 34.04 -6.15
CA LEU A 247 23.73 33.94 -7.32
C LEU A 247 23.01 33.42 -8.58
N SER A 248 22.07 32.48 -8.42
CA SER A 248 21.23 31.95 -9.50
C SER A 248 19.91 31.46 -8.94
N ALA A 249 18.83 31.64 -9.70
CA ALA A 249 17.49 31.14 -9.39
C ALA A 249 16.86 30.51 -10.64
N GLU A 250 16.66 29.20 -10.62
CA GLU A 250 16.15 28.43 -11.75
C GLU A 250 14.99 27.52 -11.31
N LYS A 251 14.05 27.27 -12.23
CA LYS A 251 12.98 26.29 -12.02
C LYS A 251 13.42 24.94 -12.55
N MET A 252 13.43 23.92 -11.70
CA MET A 252 13.81 22.56 -12.07
C MET A 252 12.61 21.61 -12.02
N ARG A 253 12.56 20.66 -12.95
CA ARG A 253 11.61 19.54 -12.90
C ARG A 253 12.29 18.32 -12.29
N HIS A 254 11.71 17.78 -11.22
CA HIS A 254 12.21 16.59 -10.57
C HIS A 254 11.06 15.78 -9.96
N SER A 255 11.37 14.60 -9.45
CA SER A 255 10.43 13.82 -8.65
C SER A 255 10.30 14.43 -7.26
N PHE A 256 9.07 14.60 -6.79
CA PHE A 256 8.75 15.13 -5.48
C PHE A 256 7.75 14.20 -4.76
N PRO A 257 7.87 13.97 -3.44
CA PRO A 257 6.94 13.11 -2.72
C PRO A 257 5.56 13.76 -2.57
N TYR A 258 4.52 13.00 -2.87
CA TYR A 258 3.12 13.37 -2.67
C TYR A 258 2.47 12.37 -1.73
N GLU A 259 1.58 12.87 -0.86
CA GLU A 259 0.74 12.04 -0.02
C GLU A 259 -0.27 11.34 -0.93
N TRP A 260 -0.30 10.01 -0.83
CA TRP A 260 -0.93 9.10 -1.78
C TRP A 260 -2.46 9.17 -1.82
N ARG A 261 -3.12 9.76 -0.82
CA ARG A 261 -4.59 9.90 -0.75
C ARG A 261 -5.07 11.26 -1.25
N THR A 262 -4.52 12.33 -0.72
CA THR A 262 -4.87 13.73 -0.99
C THR A 262 -4.14 14.29 -2.21
N ASN A 263 -3.10 13.61 -2.69
CA ASN A 263 -2.19 14.09 -3.75
C ASN A 263 -1.61 15.47 -3.44
N LYS A 264 -1.41 15.78 -2.16
CA LYS A 264 -0.74 17.00 -1.72
C LYS A 264 0.76 16.74 -1.53
N PRO A 265 1.62 17.71 -1.87
CA PRO A 265 3.06 17.60 -1.68
C PRO A 265 3.43 17.48 -0.19
N VAL A 266 4.32 16.55 0.13
CA VAL A 266 4.75 16.27 1.51
C VAL A 266 5.89 17.20 1.91
N ILE A 267 5.86 17.67 3.16
CA ILE A 267 7.03 18.29 3.82
C ILE A 267 7.55 17.36 4.91
N THR A 268 8.87 17.36 5.11
CA THR A 268 9.48 16.66 6.24
C THR A 268 9.56 17.62 7.42
N ARG A 269 9.12 17.17 8.59
CA ARG A 269 9.16 17.92 9.84
C ARG A 269 9.58 16.97 10.95
N LEU A 270 10.36 17.47 11.91
CA LEU A 270 10.68 16.71 13.11
C LEU A 270 9.44 16.64 13.99
N SER A 271 9.00 15.42 14.30
CA SER A 271 7.84 15.16 15.17
C SER A 271 8.21 14.11 16.21
N GLU A 272 7.60 14.19 17.38
CA GLU A 272 7.67 13.13 18.38
C GLU A 272 6.77 11.98 17.92
N GLN A 273 7.32 10.75 17.87
CA GLN A 273 6.64 9.58 17.33
C GLN A 273 7.02 8.33 18.12
N TRP A 274 6.13 7.34 18.09
CA TRP A 274 6.37 6.04 18.70
C TRP A 274 7.10 5.11 17.73
N PHE A 275 8.18 4.51 18.20
CA PHE A 275 8.94 3.51 17.47
C PHE A 275 9.00 2.22 18.27
N ILE A 276 8.90 1.08 17.57
CA ILE A 276 9.05 -0.25 18.17
C ILE A 276 10.48 -0.73 17.90
N ASP A 277 11.22 -0.99 18.97
CA ASP A 277 12.51 -1.69 18.90
C ASP A 277 12.24 -3.20 18.80
N THR A 278 12.29 -3.74 17.58
CA THR A 278 12.01 -5.15 17.31
C THR A 278 13.04 -6.10 17.92
N ASP A 279 14.25 -5.61 18.25
CA ASP A 279 15.30 -6.43 18.85
C ASP A 279 15.13 -6.61 20.36
N LYS A 280 14.26 -5.80 20.99
CA LYS A 280 14.07 -5.75 22.45
C LYS A 280 12.61 -5.86 22.86
N LEU A 281 11.87 -6.77 22.24
CA LEU A 281 10.52 -7.08 22.69
C LEU A 281 10.55 -7.73 24.08
N CYS A 282 9.75 -7.20 24.98
CA CYS A 282 9.65 -7.64 26.36
C CYS A 282 8.24 -8.11 26.70
N GLU A 283 8.13 -8.86 27.79
CA GLU A 283 6.82 -9.26 28.32
C GLU A 283 5.94 -8.03 28.61
N PRO A 284 4.72 -7.98 28.07
CA PRO A 284 3.85 -6.82 28.27
C PRO A 284 3.55 -6.65 29.75
N ALA A 285 3.75 -5.44 30.25
CA ALA A 285 3.47 -5.10 31.63
C ALA A 285 2.02 -5.44 32.02
N LYS A 286 1.78 -5.74 33.30
CA LYS A 286 0.45 -6.11 33.83
C LYS A 286 -0.65 -5.11 33.43
N PHE A 287 -0.30 -3.82 33.37
CA PHE A 287 -1.19 -2.75 32.90
C PHE A 287 -1.54 -2.87 31.42
N MET A 288 -0.55 -3.11 30.55
CA MET A 288 -0.81 -3.31 29.12
C MET A 288 -1.73 -4.50 28.87
N ARG A 289 -1.57 -5.59 29.65
CA ARG A 289 -2.48 -6.74 29.58
C ARG A 289 -3.91 -6.38 30.00
N SER A 290 -4.10 -5.59 31.06
CA SER A 290 -5.45 -5.15 31.44
C SER A 290 -6.11 -4.25 30.41
N VAL A 291 -5.34 -3.39 29.72
CA VAL A 291 -5.86 -2.57 28.62
C VAL A 291 -6.24 -3.47 27.43
N ALA A 292 -5.37 -4.42 27.06
CA ALA A 292 -5.65 -5.36 25.98
C ALA A 292 -6.89 -6.24 26.25
N GLU A 293 -7.08 -6.69 27.49
CA GLU A 293 -8.25 -7.45 27.92
C GLU A 293 -9.53 -6.62 27.75
N ARG A 294 -9.53 -5.37 28.19
CA ARG A 294 -10.66 -4.45 27.97
C ARG A 294 -10.96 -4.26 26.49
N VAL A 295 -9.94 -3.97 25.69
CA VAL A 295 -10.11 -3.83 24.22
C VAL A 295 -10.76 -5.08 23.62
N SER A 296 -10.39 -6.27 24.10
CA SER A 296 -10.98 -7.53 23.61
C SER A 296 -12.44 -7.74 24.02
N THR A 297 -12.89 -7.19 25.15
CA THR A 297 -14.25 -7.39 25.68
C THR A 297 -15.23 -6.30 25.28
N GLU A 298 -14.77 -5.05 25.18
CA GLU A 298 -15.65 -3.88 24.99
C GLU A 298 -15.28 -3.01 23.78
N GLY A 299 -14.21 -3.34 23.06
CA GLY A 299 -13.66 -2.53 21.96
C GLY A 299 -12.74 -1.42 22.45
N SER A 300 -12.25 -0.57 21.54
CA SER A 300 -11.28 0.50 21.85
C SER A 300 -11.91 1.83 22.30
N GLU A 301 -13.24 1.96 22.23
CA GLU A 301 -13.94 3.25 22.46
C GLU A 301 -13.81 3.79 23.89
N PHE A 302 -13.62 2.91 24.88
CA PHE A 302 -13.42 3.34 26.26
C PHE A 302 -12.16 4.22 26.42
N TRP A 303 -11.14 4.04 25.56
CA TRP A 303 -9.92 4.84 25.60
C TRP A 303 -10.21 6.33 25.37
N TRP A 304 -11.19 6.65 24.53
CA TRP A 304 -11.56 8.02 24.18
C TRP A 304 -12.55 8.61 25.18
N SER A 305 -13.57 7.84 25.51
CA SER A 305 -14.73 8.29 26.28
C SER A 305 -14.51 8.29 27.80
N GLU A 306 -13.70 7.38 28.34
CA GLU A 306 -13.53 7.25 29.79
C GLU A 306 -12.43 8.15 30.38
N PRO A 307 -12.61 8.61 31.63
CA PRO A 307 -11.57 9.30 32.37
C PRO A 307 -10.45 8.35 32.83
N ILE A 308 -9.26 8.91 33.07
CA ILE A 308 -8.02 8.15 33.36
C ILE A 308 -8.12 7.29 34.62
N ASP A 309 -8.86 7.74 35.63
CA ASP A 309 -9.06 7.04 36.89
C ASP A 309 -9.82 5.71 36.74
N LYS A 310 -10.58 5.54 35.65
CA LYS A 310 -11.23 4.27 35.29
C LYS A 310 -10.34 3.36 34.46
N ILE A 311 -9.41 3.92 33.71
CA ILE A 311 -8.52 3.16 32.80
C ILE A 311 -7.29 2.66 33.57
N VAL A 312 -6.68 3.52 34.38
CA VAL A 312 -5.44 3.25 35.09
C VAL A 312 -5.75 2.73 36.49
N PRO A 313 -5.37 1.47 36.82
CA PRO A 313 -5.57 0.94 38.16
C PRO A 313 -4.84 1.79 39.21
N LYS A 314 -5.46 2.02 40.37
CA LYS A 314 -4.81 2.74 41.49
C LYS A 314 -3.45 2.14 41.86
N SER A 315 -3.33 0.81 41.82
CA SER A 315 -2.06 0.12 42.07
C SER A 315 -0.94 0.48 41.10
N PHE A 316 -1.27 0.90 39.88
CA PHE A 316 -0.29 1.42 38.92
C PHE A 316 0.14 2.84 39.29
N LEU A 317 -0.81 3.72 39.64
CA LEU A 317 -0.53 5.07 40.11
C LEU A 317 0.34 5.07 41.37
N ASP A 318 -0.01 4.23 42.35
CA ASP A 318 0.72 4.07 43.62
C ASP A 318 2.16 3.60 43.37
N LYS A 319 2.36 2.68 42.42
CA LYS A 319 3.69 2.15 42.06
C LYS A 319 4.66 3.26 41.61
N TRP A 320 4.15 4.27 40.93
CA TRP A 320 4.96 5.36 40.38
C TRP A 320 4.83 6.66 41.18
N SER A 321 4.10 6.63 42.30
CA SER A 321 3.81 7.83 43.12
C SER A 321 3.19 8.97 42.31
N LEU A 322 2.30 8.63 41.38
CA LEU A 322 1.61 9.59 40.51
C LEU A 322 0.16 9.77 40.94
N SER A 323 -0.36 10.98 40.80
CA SER A 323 -1.80 11.24 40.84
C SER A 323 -2.44 11.05 39.46
N SER A 324 -3.75 10.84 39.41
CA SER A 324 -4.48 10.72 38.14
C SER A 324 -4.44 12.01 37.29
N GLN A 325 -4.10 13.14 37.88
CA GLN A 325 -3.96 14.44 37.20
C GLN A 325 -2.59 14.60 36.50
N GLU A 326 -1.59 13.83 36.92
CA GLU A 326 -0.23 13.85 36.34
C GLU A 326 -0.07 12.87 35.17
N VAL A 327 -1.09 12.06 34.91
CA VAL A 327 -1.13 11.11 33.79
C VAL A 327 -2.03 11.68 32.71
N THR A 328 -1.58 11.62 31.47
CA THR A 328 -2.38 12.00 30.29
C THR A 328 -2.48 10.82 29.32
N LYS A 329 -3.60 10.72 28.60
CA LYS A 329 -3.78 9.71 27.57
C LYS A 329 -3.04 10.13 26.32
N GLY A 330 -2.33 9.19 25.70
CA GLY A 330 -1.86 9.35 24.33
C GLY A 330 -3.06 9.47 23.37
N THR A 331 -2.97 10.39 22.42
CA THR A 331 -3.96 10.60 21.36
C THR A 331 -3.54 9.97 20.04
N ASP A 332 -2.31 9.45 19.95
CA ASP A 332 -1.83 8.74 18.78
C ASP A 332 -2.55 7.39 18.63
N ILE A 333 -2.78 7.01 17.37
CA ILE A 333 -3.37 5.73 17.00
C ILE A 333 -2.33 4.83 16.32
N PHE A 334 -2.63 3.53 16.24
CA PHE A 334 -1.77 2.60 15.52
C PHE A 334 -1.78 2.88 14.02
N ASP A 335 -0.63 2.66 13.39
CA ASP A 335 -0.52 2.61 11.94
C ASP A 335 -1.35 1.43 11.39
N VAL A 336 -2.03 1.66 10.27
CA VAL A 336 -2.87 0.66 9.62
C VAL A 336 -2.05 -0.54 9.14
N TRP A 337 -0.77 -0.34 8.78
CA TRP A 337 0.12 -1.45 8.45
C TRP A 337 0.50 -2.29 9.66
N PHE A 338 0.50 -1.70 10.86
CA PHE A 338 0.69 -2.44 12.10
C PHE A 338 -0.50 -3.36 12.38
N GLU A 339 -1.73 -2.85 12.26
CA GLU A 339 -2.95 -3.63 12.49
C GLU A 339 -3.13 -4.76 11.45
N SER A 340 -3.09 -4.42 10.16
CA SER A 340 -3.18 -5.41 9.08
C SER A 340 -2.01 -6.39 9.14
N GLY A 341 -0.82 -5.92 9.54
CA GLY A 341 0.37 -6.73 9.78
C GLY A 341 0.16 -7.83 10.84
N LEU A 342 -0.67 -7.58 11.85
CA LEU A 342 -1.02 -8.54 12.91
C LEU A 342 -2.22 -9.44 12.56
N SER A 343 -2.84 -9.30 11.38
CA SER A 343 -4.01 -10.10 10.97
C SER A 343 -3.80 -11.61 11.11
N TRP A 344 -2.59 -12.11 10.87
CA TRP A 344 -2.26 -13.53 11.02
C TRP A 344 -2.44 -14.02 12.46
N ARG A 345 -2.19 -13.17 13.46
CA ARG A 345 -2.34 -13.53 14.87
C ARG A 345 -3.81 -13.68 15.27
N ALA A 346 -4.71 -12.94 14.62
CA ALA A 346 -6.14 -13.01 14.86
C ALA A 346 -6.82 -14.14 14.08
N VAL A 347 -6.32 -14.47 12.89
CA VAL A 347 -6.99 -15.37 11.94
C VAL A 347 -6.39 -16.77 11.92
N LEU A 348 -5.06 -16.90 12.06
CA LEU A 348 -4.42 -18.21 12.01
C LEU A 348 -4.56 -18.92 13.35
N PRO A 349 -4.83 -20.24 13.35
CA PRO A 349 -4.82 -21.02 14.57
C PRO A 349 -3.44 -20.96 15.25
N ASN A 350 -3.44 -20.98 16.58
CA ASN A 350 -2.25 -20.77 17.40
C ASN A 350 -1.06 -21.57 16.88
N ASP A 351 0.05 -20.87 16.72
CA ASP A 351 1.34 -21.36 16.26
C ASP A 351 1.39 -21.96 14.84
N ARG A 352 0.43 -21.67 13.96
CA ARG A 352 0.52 -22.07 12.55
C ARG A 352 0.85 -20.90 11.61
N ALA A 353 1.79 -21.14 10.69
CA ALA A 353 2.01 -20.29 9.53
C ALA A 353 1.03 -20.64 8.40
N ALA A 354 0.55 -19.64 7.66
CA ALA A 354 -0.28 -19.85 6.49
C ALA A 354 0.48 -20.62 5.42
N ASP A 355 -0.22 -21.43 4.64
CA ASP A 355 0.39 -22.13 3.51
C ASP A 355 0.70 -21.16 2.36
N VAL A 356 -0.17 -20.16 2.14
CA VAL A 356 -0.02 -19.16 1.08
C VAL A 356 -0.54 -17.79 1.52
N TYR A 357 0.20 -16.75 1.17
CA TYR A 357 -0.30 -15.37 1.06
C TYR A 357 -0.37 -15.00 -0.43
N LEU A 358 -1.45 -14.35 -0.87
CA LEU A 358 -1.64 -13.99 -2.28
C LEU A 358 -2.17 -12.56 -2.38
N GLU A 359 -1.33 -11.61 -2.80
CA GLU A 359 -1.70 -10.21 -2.96
C GLU A 359 -1.05 -9.53 -4.18
N GLY A 360 -1.46 -8.29 -4.46
CA GLY A 360 -0.83 -7.42 -5.46
C GLY A 360 0.63 -7.07 -5.11
N TYR A 361 1.40 -6.67 -6.13
CA TYR A 361 2.83 -6.34 -5.97
C TYR A 361 3.07 -5.11 -5.06
N ASP A 362 2.13 -4.17 -5.06
CA ASP A 362 2.11 -3.01 -4.18
C ASP A 362 2.20 -3.40 -2.69
N GLN A 363 1.70 -4.57 -2.32
CA GLN A 363 1.71 -5.05 -0.93
C GLN A 363 3.09 -5.50 -0.43
N PHE A 364 4.11 -5.65 -1.29
CA PHE A 364 5.48 -6.00 -0.86
C PHE A 364 6.07 -4.97 0.09
N ARG A 365 5.77 -3.69 -0.12
CA ARG A 365 6.18 -2.58 0.76
C ARG A 365 5.14 -2.23 1.83
N GLY A 366 4.01 -2.92 1.81
CA GLY A 366 2.92 -2.76 2.78
C GLY A 366 2.76 -4.04 3.59
N TRP A 367 1.62 -4.70 3.39
CA TRP A 367 1.17 -5.82 4.22
C TRP A 367 2.17 -6.98 4.35
N PHE A 368 2.85 -7.37 3.27
CA PHE A 368 3.86 -8.44 3.36
C PHE A 368 5.01 -8.06 4.30
N SER A 369 5.51 -6.83 4.20
CA SER A 369 6.62 -6.35 5.00
C SER A 369 6.21 -6.23 6.48
N SER A 370 5.03 -5.67 6.75
CA SER A 370 4.57 -5.50 8.13
C SER A 370 4.24 -6.85 8.78
N SER A 371 3.53 -7.75 8.08
CA SER A 371 3.24 -9.09 8.60
C SER A 371 4.49 -9.90 8.87
N LEU A 372 5.47 -9.87 7.96
CA LEU A 372 6.73 -10.57 8.16
C LEU A 372 7.49 -10.02 9.38
N LEU A 373 7.67 -8.69 9.45
CA LEU A 373 8.39 -8.03 10.53
C LEU A 373 7.78 -8.36 11.89
N LEU A 374 6.47 -8.20 12.02
CA LEU A 374 5.75 -8.42 13.28
C LEU A 374 5.71 -9.90 13.68
N SER A 375 5.58 -10.81 12.72
CA SER A 375 5.60 -12.26 13.01
C SER A 375 6.97 -12.74 13.45
N VAL A 376 8.05 -12.27 12.80
CA VAL A 376 9.42 -12.59 13.20
C VAL A 376 9.71 -12.02 14.57
N ALA A 377 9.30 -10.78 14.84
CA ALA A 377 9.50 -10.17 16.15
C ALA A 377 8.76 -10.94 17.26
N LEU A 378 7.49 -11.33 17.04
CA LEU A 378 6.69 -12.02 18.06
C LEU A 378 6.94 -13.53 18.19
N THR A 379 7.34 -14.19 17.12
CA THR A 379 7.37 -15.67 17.04
C THR A 379 8.68 -16.25 16.51
N GLY A 380 9.61 -15.41 16.06
CA GLY A 380 10.89 -15.84 15.49
C GLY A 380 10.79 -16.45 14.08
N ARG A 381 9.65 -16.34 13.40
CA ARG A 381 9.40 -16.95 12.08
C ARG A 381 8.45 -16.13 11.23
N ALA A 382 8.39 -16.45 9.93
CA ALA A 382 7.44 -15.86 9.01
C ALA A 382 5.99 -16.35 9.28
N PRO A 383 4.96 -15.53 9.00
CA PRO A 383 3.56 -15.90 9.20
C PRO A 383 3.01 -16.76 8.04
N PHE A 384 3.84 -17.07 7.06
CA PHE A 384 3.54 -17.93 5.92
C PHE A 384 4.71 -18.88 5.65
N LYS A 385 4.44 -20.03 5.04
CA LYS A 385 5.44 -21.05 4.73
C LYS A 385 6.33 -20.58 3.57
N GLU A 386 7.63 -20.86 3.70
CA GLU A 386 8.53 -20.91 2.56
C GLU A 386 8.25 -22.19 1.77
N THR A 387 7.94 -22.04 0.49
CA THR A 387 7.88 -23.19 -0.42
C THR A 387 9.30 -23.64 -0.71
N ARG A 388 9.75 -24.71 -0.05
CA ARG A 388 10.92 -25.48 -0.51
C ARG A 388 10.53 -26.24 -1.76
N ASP A 389 10.92 -25.72 -2.91
CA ASP A 389 10.94 -26.54 -4.12
C ASP A 389 12.18 -27.44 -4.05
N SER A 390 11.98 -28.75 -3.92
CA SER A 390 13.07 -29.73 -3.76
C SER A 390 13.95 -29.90 -5.02
N GLN A 391 13.72 -29.12 -6.07
CA GLN A 391 14.50 -29.16 -7.31
C GLN A 391 14.97 -27.80 -7.85
N THR A 392 14.69 -26.68 -7.18
CA THR A 392 15.21 -25.37 -7.59
C THR A 392 15.76 -24.59 -6.39
N GLU A 393 17.09 -24.45 -6.32
CA GLU A 393 17.82 -23.75 -5.24
C GLU A 393 17.58 -22.21 -5.20
N SER A 394 16.52 -21.68 -5.80
CA SER A 394 16.29 -20.22 -5.81
C SER A 394 14.85 -19.76 -6.02
N ALA A 395 13.84 -20.47 -5.50
CA ALA A 395 12.47 -19.94 -5.49
C ALA A 395 12.18 -19.19 -4.18
N PRO A 396 11.84 -17.87 -4.22
CA PRO A 396 11.28 -17.19 -3.04
C PRO A 396 9.94 -17.83 -2.64
N PRO A 397 9.46 -17.62 -1.40
CA PRO A 397 8.16 -18.12 -0.94
C PRO A 397 7.08 -17.83 -1.98
N VAL A 398 6.15 -18.76 -2.23
CA VAL A 398 5.02 -18.56 -3.16
C VAL A 398 4.15 -17.39 -2.67
N VAL A 399 4.59 -16.19 -3.03
CA VAL A 399 3.79 -15.02 -3.32
C VAL A 399 3.44 -15.20 -4.79
N VAL A 400 2.19 -15.57 -5.09
CA VAL A 400 1.75 -15.64 -6.49
C VAL A 400 1.77 -14.23 -7.05
N HIS A 401 2.79 -13.95 -7.85
CA HIS A 401 3.11 -12.63 -8.35
C HIS A 401 2.33 -12.33 -9.63
N LEU A 402 1.49 -11.29 -9.61
CA LEU A 402 0.79 -10.77 -10.80
C LEU A 402 1.62 -9.79 -11.63
N LYS A 403 2.86 -10.13 -12.01
CA LYS A 403 3.70 -9.22 -12.83
C LYS A 403 3.33 -9.26 -14.32
N HIS A 404 2.74 -10.37 -14.76
CA HIS A 404 2.53 -10.67 -16.19
C HIS A 404 1.08 -10.47 -16.66
N PHE A 405 0.18 -9.99 -15.79
CA PHE A 405 -1.18 -9.66 -16.17
C PHE A 405 -1.27 -8.20 -16.66
N GLN A 406 -0.65 -7.91 -17.81
CA GLN A 406 -0.92 -6.66 -18.52
C GLN A 406 -2.27 -6.76 -19.23
N LEU A 407 -3.26 -6.05 -18.73
CA LEU A 407 -4.54 -5.86 -19.39
C LEU A 407 -4.37 -4.81 -20.50
N THR A 408 -4.14 -5.24 -21.73
CA THR A 408 -4.26 -4.33 -22.89
C THR A 408 -5.72 -4.09 -23.18
N GLN A 409 -6.17 -2.85 -23.03
CA GLN A 409 -7.51 -2.42 -23.42
C GLN A 409 -7.59 -2.46 -24.95
N SER A 410 -8.36 -3.40 -25.52
CA SER A 410 -8.67 -3.36 -26.94
C SER A 410 -9.68 -2.23 -27.22
N ALA A 411 -9.66 -1.66 -28.42
CA ALA A 411 -10.55 -0.56 -28.86
C ALA A 411 -12.07 -0.87 -28.76
N LYS A 412 -12.44 -2.09 -28.34
CA LYS A 412 -13.82 -2.55 -28.12
C LYS A 412 -14.17 -2.84 -26.64
N GLY A 413 -13.31 -2.46 -25.70
CA GLY A 413 -13.57 -2.65 -24.26
C GLY A 413 -13.45 -4.10 -23.77
N VAL A 414 -12.88 -5.00 -24.57
CA VAL A 414 -12.59 -6.38 -24.15
C VAL A 414 -11.15 -6.42 -23.66
N TYR A 415 -10.97 -6.84 -22.41
CA TYR A 415 -9.67 -7.09 -21.82
C TYR A 415 -9.20 -8.49 -22.19
N GLN A 416 -7.98 -8.60 -22.75
CA GLN A 416 -7.37 -9.89 -23.08
C GLN A 416 -6.31 -10.25 -22.05
N PHE A 417 -6.30 -11.53 -21.67
CA PHE A 417 -5.24 -12.14 -20.90
C PHE A 417 -4.18 -12.69 -21.87
N PRO A 418 -2.88 -12.39 -21.71
CA PRO A 418 -1.84 -13.12 -22.41
C PRO A 418 -1.83 -14.56 -21.85
N ILE A 419 -1.95 -15.54 -22.74
CA ILE A 419 -1.86 -16.98 -22.42
C ILE A 419 -0.40 -17.33 -22.15
#